data_AF-A0A5M9TMQ6-F1
#
_entry.id   AF-A0A5M9TMQ6-F1
#
_cell.length_a   1.000
_cell.length_b   1.000
_cell.length_c   1.000
_cell.angle_alpha   90.00
_cell.angle_beta   90.00
_cell.angle_gamma   90.00
#
_symmetry.space_group_name_H-M   'P 1'
#
loop_
_entity.id
_entity.type
_entity.pdbx_description
1 polymer ?
#
loop_
_entity_poly.entity_id
_entity_poly.type
_entity_poly.pdbx_seq_one_letter_code
_entity_poly.pdbx_strand_id
1 'polypeptide(L)' 'MVFTDGSRRWSILYTPERLLNNLSRLDIDPPGLHMQQLIVVRSYEVDDIERVLNVFDEEDKLIEASKEYPE' A
#
# COMPACT_ATOMS: atom_id res chain seq x y z
N MET A 1 5.10 1.34 -11.67
CA MET A 1 5.36 2.76 -11.39
C MET A 1 6.83 2.97 -11.05
N VAL A 2 7.43 4.00 -11.63
CA VAL A 2 8.71 4.57 -11.18
C VAL A 2 8.33 5.84 -10.41
N PHE A 3 8.80 5.96 -9.17
CA PHE A 3 8.50 7.10 -8.32
C PHE A 3 9.28 8.33 -8.81
N THR A 4 8.89 9.53 -8.38
CA THR A 4 9.57 10.80 -8.70
C THR A 4 11.06 10.80 -8.33
N ASP A 5 11.44 10.03 -7.31
CA ASP A 5 12.84 9.79 -6.89
C ASP A 5 13.61 8.79 -7.78
N GLY A 6 12.97 8.22 -8.80
CA GLY A 6 13.52 7.21 -9.70
C GLY A 6 13.51 5.78 -9.15
N SER A 7 13.02 5.58 -7.92
CA SER A 7 12.96 4.25 -7.29
C SER A 7 11.78 3.42 -7.81
N ARG A 8 11.87 2.10 -7.60
CA ARG A 8 10.76 1.15 -7.82
C ARG A 8 10.45 0.48 -6.51
N ARG A 9 9.18 0.49 -6.11
CA ARG A 9 8.71 -0.05 -4.84
C ARG A 9 7.58 -1.04 -5.08
N TRP A 10 7.51 -2.06 -4.24
CA TRP A 10 6.45 -3.07 -4.30
C TRP A 10 5.23 -2.56 -3.53
N SER A 11 4.05 -2.75 -4.10
CA SER A 11 2.77 -2.46 -3.43
C SER A 11 2.00 -3.77 -3.30
N ILE A 12 1.41 -3.99 -2.13
CA ILE A 12 0.52 -5.14 -1.91
C ILE A 12 -0.90 -4.68 -2.22
N LEU A 13 -1.57 -5.37 -3.15
CA LEU A 13 -2.98 -5.14 -3.44
C LEU A 13 -3.85 -6.15 -2.70
N TYR A 14 -4.82 -5.62 -1.95
CA TYR A 14 -5.85 -6.40 -1.28
C TYR A 14 -7.23 -6.03 -1.80
N THR A 15 -8.00 -7.04 -2.22
CA THR A 15 -9.46 -6.91 -2.22
C THR A 15 -9.96 -6.87 -0.78
N PRO A 16 -11.12 -6.24 -0.50
CA PRO A 16 -11.70 -6.24 0.85
C PRO A 16 -11.80 -7.64 1.45
N GLU A 17 -12.17 -8.63 0.64
CA GLU A 17 -12.27 -10.03 1.06
C GLU A 17 -10.89 -10.65 1.38
N ARG A 18 -9.85 -10.35 0.58
CA ARG A 18 -8.48 -10.82 0.89
C ARG A 18 -7.93 -10.20 2.17
N LEU A 19 -8.22 -8.92 2.42
CA LEU A 19 -7.82 -8.26 3.67
C LEU A 19 -8.51 -8.91 4.87
N LEU A 20 -9.82 -9.14 4.78
CA LEU A 20 -10.58 -9.85 5.80
C LEU A 20 -10.00 -11.24 6.07
N ASN A 21 -9.75 -12.02 5.03
CA ASN A 21 -9.20 -13.37 5.15
C ASN A 21 -7.82 -13.35 5.81
N ASN A 22 -6.97 -12.38 5.47
CA ASN A 22 -5.65 -12.27 6.09
C ASN A 22 -5.76 -11.94 7.58
N LEU A 23 -6.62 -10.98 7.95
CA LEU A 23 -6.82 -10.56 9.34
C LEU A 23 -7.60 -11.58 10.19
N SER A 24 -8.32 -12.53 9.57
CA SER A 24 -9.09 -13.57 10.27
C SER A 24 -8.23 -14.77 10.70
N ARG A 25 -6.94 -14.74 10.41
CA ARG A 25 -5.99 -15.81 10.77
C ARG A 25 -5.72 -15.83 12.27
N LEU A 26 -5.80 -17.02 12.87
CA LEU A 26 -5.56 -17.23 14.30
C LEU A 26 -4.08 -17.23 14.67
N ASP A 27 -3.18 -17.30 13.68
CA ASP A 27 -1.73 -17.44 13.84
C ASP A 27 -0.96 -16.13 13.57
N ILE A 28 -1.64 -14.99 13.56
CA ILE A 28 -1.00 -13.68 13.38
C ILE A 28 -0.49 -13.15 14.73
N ASP A 29 0.82 -12.89 14.81
CA ASP A 29 1.50 -12.29 15.98
C ASP A 29 2.40 -11.11 15.54
N PRO A 30 2.17 -9.88 16.03
CA PRO A 30 1.06 -9.46 16.90
C PRO A 30 -0.30 -9.59 16.19
N PRO A 31 -1.43 -9.71 16.91
CA PRO A 31 -2.78 -9.92 16.34
C PRO A 31 -3.30 -8.70 15.58
N GLY A 32 -2.71 -8.42 14.43
CA GLY A 32 -2.98 -7.26 13.59
C GLY A 32 -1.92 -7.08 12.51
N LEU A 33 -2.01 -5.96 11.80
CA LEU A 33 -1.06 -5.58 10.78
C LEU A 33 -0.78 -4.09 10.94
N HIS A 34 0.50 -3.72 10.99
CA HIS A 34 0.90 -2.33 10.91
C HIS A 34 1.14 -1.96 9.45
N MET A 35 0.43 -0.94 8.96
CA MET A 35 0.65 -0.32 7.66
C MET A 35 0.75 1.18 7.87
N GLN A 36 1.85 1.80 7.43
CA GLN A 36 1.98 3.26 7.47
C GLN A 36 0.99 3.95 6.53
N GLN A 37 0.67 3.34 5.39
CA GLN A 37 -0.28 3.89 4.43
C GLN A 37 -1.18 2.81 3.84
N LEU A 38 -2.49 3.09 3.80
CA LEU A 38 -3.50 2.30 3.12
C LEU A 38 -4.19 3.19 2.08
N ILE A 39 -4.12 2.81 0.81
CA ILE A 39 -4.76 3.52 -0.29
C ILE A 39 -5.96 2.72 -0.74
N VAL A 40 -7.15 3.33 -0.67
CA VAL A 40 -8.39 2.72 -1.14
C VAL A 40 -8.69 3.24 -2.54
N VAL A 41 -8.67 2.35 -3.52
CA VAL A 41 -9.04 2.66 -4.91
C VAL A 41 -10.41 2.08 -5.23
N ARG A 42 -11.15 2.76 -6.11
CA ARG A 42 -12.49 2.32 -6.55
C ARG A 42 -12.48 1.20 -7.58
N SER A 43 -11.33 0.98 -8.22
CA SER A 43 -11.16 0.18 -9.43
C SER A 43 -9.77 -0.43 -9.44
N TYR A 44 -9.65 -1.61 -10.06
CA TYR A 44 -8.38 -2.31 -10.27
C TYR A 44 -7.81 -2.09 -11.68
N GLU A 45 -8.46 -1.25 -12.49
CA GLU A 45 -7.92 -0.85 -13.78
C GLU A 45 -6.58 -0.15 -13.58
N VAL A 46 -5.59 -0.54 -14.39
CA VAL A 46 -4.20 -0.09 -14.24
C VAL A 46 -4.10 1.44 -14.28
N ASP A 47 -4.84 2.05 -15.20
CA ASP A 47 -4.84 3.50 -15.40
C ASP A 47 -5.43 4.25 -14.18
N ASP A 48 -6.45 3.68 -13.53
CA ASP A 48 -7.04 4.25 -12.31
C ASP A 48 -6.06 4.15 -11.13
N ILE A 49 -5.40 3.00 -10.99
CA ILE A 49 -4.38 2.80 -9.94
C ILE A 49 -3.21 3.77 -10.16
N GLU A 50 -2.69 3.86 -11.38
CA GLU A 50 -1.55 4.71 -11.69
C GLU A 50 -1.85 6.18 -11.43
N ARG A 51 -3.06 6.66 -11.82
CA ARG A 51 -3.49 8.03 -11.52
C ARG A 51 -3.53 8.31 -10.02
N VAL A 52 -4.05 7.39 -9.22
CA VAL A 52 -4.11 7.55 -7.76
C VAL A 52 -2.70 7.58 -7.17
N LEU A 53 -1.83 6.65 -7.59
CA LEU A 53 -0.46 6.60 -7.07
C LEU A 53 0.34 7.86 -7.43
N ASN A 54 0.21 8.38 -8.65
CA ASN A 54 0.91 9.61 -9.05
C ASN A 54 0.54 10.81 -8.15
N VAL A 55 -0.74 10.96 -7.79
CA VAL A 55 -1.17 12.03 -6.85
C VAL A 55 -0.48 11.90 -5.49
N PHE A 56 -0.32 10.69 -4.97
CA PHE A 56 0.34 10.47 -3.68
C PHE A 56 1.87 10.56 -3.74
N ASP A 57 2.47 10.31 -4.91
CA ASP A 57 3.90 10.45 -5.14
C ASP A 57 4.33 11.91 -5.24
N GLU A 58 3.50 12.75 -5.88
CA GLU A 58 3.71 14.21 -5.92
C GLU A 58 3.68 14.86 -4.53
N GLU A 59 3.05 14.20 -3.55
CA GLU A 59 2.97 14.66 -2.16
C GLU A 59 4.02 14.02 -1.24
N ASP A 60 5.01 13.30 -1.79
CA ASP A 60 6.03 12.52 -1.06
C ASP A 60 5.48 11.44 -0.10
N LYS A 61 4.15 11.21 -0.09
CA LYS A 61 3.49 10.27 0.84
C LYS A 61 3.89 8.83 0.59
N LEU A 62 3.98 8.43 -0.68
CA LEU A 62 4.46 7.09 -1.02
C LEU A 62 5.93 6.91 -0.64
N ILE A 63 6.71 7.99 -0.62
CA ILE A 63 8.10 7.95 -0.21
C ILE A 63 8.20 7.64 1.28
N GLU A 64 7.41 8.32 2.10
CA GLU A 64 7.35 8.11 3.55
C GLU A 64 6.89 6.70 3.90
N ALA A 65 5.81 6.23 3.27
CA ALA A 65 5.17 4.96 3.61
C ALA A 65 5.98 3.70 3.28
N SER A 66 7.06 3.84 2.51
CA SER A 66 7.97 2.73 2.24
C SER A 66 9.25 2.76 3.08
N LYS A 67 9.42 3.76 3.94
CA LYS A 67 10.56 3.74 4.87
C LYS A 67 10.35 2.58 5.84
N GLU A 68 11.43 1.89 6.15
CA GLU A 68 11.39 0.85 7.17
C GLU A 68 10.90 1.45 8.49
N TYR A 69 10.11 0.67 9.23
CA TYR A 69 9.67 1.07 10.55
C TYR A 69 10.93 1.15 11.45
N PRO A 70 11.22 2.29 12.09
CA PRO A 70 12.35 2.37 13.01
C PRO A 70 12.09 1.45 14.21
N GLU A 71 13.06 0.57 14.51
CA GLU A 71 13.03 -0.33 15.68
C GLU A 71 12.95 0.43 17.02
#